data_AF-A0A9X1P2F9-F1
#
_entry.id   AF-A0A9X1P2F9-F1
#
_cell.length_a   1.000
_cell.length_b   1.000
_cell.length_c   1.000
_cell.angle_alpha   90.00
_cell.angle_beta   90.00
_cell.angle_gamma   90.00
#
_symmetry.space_group_name_H-M   'P 1'
#
loop_
_entity.id
_entity.type
_entity.pdbx_description
1 polymer ?
#
loop_
_entity_poly.entity_id
_entity_poly.type
_entity_poly.pdbx_seq_one_letter_code
_entity_poly.pdbx_strand_id
1 'polypeptide(L)'
;MLQLTHTAMRIIRADQTRREAKAAAKAKAKFRQLNHQVMLRLVESAASILRTGEPTYFEFEGACRSGIRRSLIMQGWKWTDADNAAADVVSAALKQIGAVRPTWDQGQPECAANFSVEHYYCSRCGASIPDERKASGRAKFCSDLCTTAASLTKARLSGERRSLADYLAQISRTSAEEVRQRTGTCEQCNRPFIAHSGQLFCSVRCRGLAERSKPEVNCEQCGTVFRSRLNHGQRQKYCSKPCSDAAATGVERWRKPRPQVTCEGCGSVFSLKVVSRPRRFCSQSCANRKNNSDRARMRCEPVTEPQEWDFTAKGGR
;
A
#
# COMPACT_ATOMS: atom_id res chain seq x y z
N MET A 1 29.26 -11.85 8.40
CA MET A 1 28.48 -10.92 9.23
C MET A 1 29.45 -10.00 9.94
N LEU A 2 29.54 -8.73 9.51
CA LEU A 2 30.40 -7.76 10.18
C LEU A 2 29.71 -7.34 11.48
N GLN A 3 30.18 -7.85 12.61
CA GLN A 3 29.71 -7.40 13.91
C GLN A 3 30.34 -6.03 14.20
N LEU A 4 29.50 -5.03 14.45
CA LEU A 4 29.96 -3.72 14.90
C LEU A 4 30.65 -3.89 16.25
N THR A 5 31.88 -3.38 16.36
CA THR A 5 32.63 -3.41 17.60
C THR A 5 31.92 -2.58 18.67
N HIS A 6 32.09 -2.96 19.93
CA HIS A 6 31.50 -2.23 21.06
C HIS A 6 31.91 -0.74 21.09
N THR A 7 33.12 -0.42 20.62
CA THR A 7 33.60 0.96 20.46
C THR A 7 32.80 1.74 19.41
N ALA A 8 32.48 1.13 18.27
CA ALA A 8 31.64 1.77 17.24
C ALA A 8 30.22 2.06 17.76
N MET A 9 29.63 1.14 18.53
CA MET A 9 28.30 1.37 19.14
C MET A 9 28.28 2.52 20.15
N ARG A 10 29.34 2.70 20.95
CA ARG A 10 29.45 3.85 21.87
C ARG A 10 29.54 5.19 21.14
N ILE A 11 30.28 5.24 20.02
CA ILE A 11 30.41 6.45 19.21
C ILE A 11 29.05 6.84 18.59
N ILE A 12 28.30 5.87 18.06
CA ILE A 12 26.97 6.11 17.47
C ILE A 12 25.99 6.67 18.52
N ARG A 13 25.95 6.08 19.72
CA ARG A 13 25.08 6.56 20.81
C ARG A 13 25.49 7.97 21.29
N ALA A 14 26.79 8.24 21.36
CA ALA A 14 27.29 9.58 21.72
C ALA A 14 26.93 10.63 20.66
N ASP A 15 26.95 10.28 19.36
CA ASP A 15 26.49 11.18 18.30
C ASP A 15 24.97 11.40 18.34
N GLN A 16 24.19 10.34 18.56
CA GLN A 16 22.74 10.44 18.71
C GLN A 16 22.35 11.37 19.87
N THR A 17 22.92 11.16 21.06
CA THR A 17 22.66 12.03 22.22
C THR A 17 23.09 13.47 22.00
N ARG A 18 24.20 13.72 21.29
CA ARG A 18 24.60 15.08 20.89
C ARG A 18 23.62 15.74 19.92
N ARG A 19 23.08 14.98 18.95
CA ARG A 19 22.06 15.46 18.02
C ARG A 19 20.75 15.78 18.74
N GLU A 20 20.31 14.90 19.63
CA GLU A 20 19.14 15.09 20.47
C GLU A 20 19.29 16.31 21.39
N ALA A 21 20.45 16.48 22.04
CA ALA A 21 20.72 17.64 22.88
C ALA A 21 20.74 18.94 22.07
N LYS A 22 21.36 18.96 20.88
CA LYS A 22 21.32 20.13 19.98
C LYS A 22 19.90 20.43 19.47
N ALA A 23 19.12 19.41 19.13
CA ALA A 23 17.73 19.57 18.72
C ALA A 23 16.87 20.11 19.88
N ALA A 24 17.05 19.59 21.09
CA ALA A 24 16.37 20.08 22.29
C ALA A 24 16.77 21.51 22.65
N ALA A 25 18.06 21.87 22.54
CA ALA A 25 18.53 23.23 22.75
C ALA A 25 17.95 24.20 21.70
N LYS A 26 17.89 23.78 20.43
CA LYS A 26 17.26 24.54 19.35
C LYS A 26 15.76 24.70 19.56
N ALA A 27 15.08 23.67 20.08
CA ALA A 27 13.66 23.73 20.43
C ALA A 27 13.38 24.64 21.65
N LYS A 28 14.35 24.77 22.57
CA LYS A 28 14.29 25.67 23.74
C LYS A 28 14.69 27.12 23.42
N ALA A 29 15.24 27.40 22.25
CA ALA A 29 15.56 28.76 21.85
C ALA A 29 14.26 29.56 21.81
N LYS A 30 14.13 30.55 22.70
CA LYS A 30 12.93 31.39 22.78
C LYS A 30 12.77 32.14 21.46
N PHE A 31 11.63 31.92 20.81
CA PHE A 31 11.26 32.70 19.65
C PHE A 31 11.16 34.18 20.03
N ARG A 32 11.50 35.05 19.09
CA ARG A 32 11.31 36.49 19.30
C ARG A 32 9.82 36.75 19.52
N GLN A 33 9.46 37.41 20.61
CA GLN A 33 8.06 37.75 20.91
C GLN A 33 7.74 39.18 20.48
N LEU A 34 6.49 39.40 20.07
CA LEU A 34 5.98 40.73 19.77
C LEU A 34 5.84 41.55 21.05
N ASN A 35 6.00 42.87 20.93
CA ASN A 35 5.59 43.77 22.00
C ASN A 35 4.08 43.62 22.24
N HIS A 36 3.66 43.52 23.50
CA HIS A 36 2.26 43.33 23.89
C HIS A 36 1.30 44.37 23.25
N GLN A 37 1.67 45.64 23.18
CA GLN A 37 0.84 46.67 22.55
C GLN A 37 0.71 46.49 21.03
N VAL A 38 1.78 46.05 20.38
CA VAL A 38 1.74 45.73 18.94
C VAL A 38 0.88 44.51 18.70
N MET A 39 0.99 43.49 19.55
CA MET A 39 0.16 42.29 19.49
C MET A 39 -1.33 42.65 19.61
N LEU A 40 -1.73 43.44 20.61
CA LEU A 40 -3.13 43.84 20.79
C LEU A 40 -3.70 44.55 19.55
N ARG A 41 -2.97 45.50 18.97
CA ARG A 41 -3.42 46.20 17.75
C ARG A 41 -3.59 45.27 16.55
N LEU A 42 -2.66 44.32 16.37
CA LEU A 42 -2.75 43.35 15.28
C LEU A 42 -3.91 42.36 15.51
N VAL A 43 -4.15 41.96 16.76
CA VAL A 43 -5.26 41.08 17.16
C VAL A 43 -6.60 41.76 16.87
N GLU A 44 -6.76 43.03 17.26
CA GLU A 44 -8.00 43.79 17.00
C GLU A 44 -8.26 43.98 15.50
N SER A 45 -7.22 44.32 14.73
CA SER A 45 -7.31 44.45 13.27
C SER A 45 -7.67 43.11 12.60
N ALA A 46 -7.03 42.01 12.99
CA ALA A 46 -7.34 40.68 12.47
C ALA A 46 -8.75 40.23 12.86
N ALA A 47 -9.19 40.48 14.09
CA ALA A 47 -10.53 40.15 14.56
C ALA A 47 -11.61 40.86 13.75
N SER A 48 -11.39 42.13 13.37
CA SER A 48 -12.30 42.87 12.49
C SER A 48 -12.48 42.19 11.13
N ILE A 49 -11.38 41.76 10.49
CA ILE A 49 -11.41 41.06 9.20
C ILE A 49 -12.04 39.67 9.32
N LEU A 50 -11.73 38.93 10.38
CA LEU A 50 -12.25 37.57 10.56
C LEU A 50 -13.78 37.55 10.80
N ARG A 51 -14.35 38.60 11.41
CA ARG A 51 -15.80 38.73 11.58
C ARG A 51 -16.57 38.83 10.26
N THR A 52 -15.94 39.31 9.19
CA THR A 52 -16.58 39.40 7.87
C THR A 52 -16.48 38.11 7.07
N GLY A 53 -15.89 37.05 7.62
CA GLY A 53 -15.75 35.75 6.96
C GLY A 53 -17.08 35.01 6.87
N GLU A 54 -17.55 34.79 5.64
CA GLU A 54 -18.70 33.94 5.32
C GLU A 54 -18.23 32.80 4.39
N PRO A 55 -18.64 31.54 4.62
CA PRO A 55 -19.64 31.07 5.59
C PRO A 55 -19.09 30.85 7.01
N THR A 56 -17.78 30.99 7.23
CA THR A 56 -17.17 30.79 8.55
C THR A 56 -16.14 31.86 8.87
N TYR A 57 -15.91 32.10 10.16
CA TYR A 57 -14.85 32.99 10.64
C TYR A 57 -13.43 32.57 10.23
N PHE A 58 -13.24 31.35 9.71
CA PHE A 58 -11.95 30.83 9.28
C PHE A 58 -11.61 31.16 7.81
N GLU A 59 -12.56 31.71 7.04
CA GLU A 59 -12.38 32.02 5.61
C GLU A 59 -11.12 32.86 5.34
N PHE A 60 -10.89 33.89 6.18
CA PHE A 60 -9.75 34.81 6.03
C PHE A 60 -8.55 34.47 6.92
N GLU A 61 -8.52 33.31 7.59
CA GLU A 61 -7.43 32.91 8.51
C GLU A 61 -6.07 32.93 7.80
N GLY A 62 -5.98 32.27 6.65
CA GLY A 62 -4.75 32.18 5.86
C GLY A 62 -4.28 33.53 5.32
N ALA A 63 -5.23 34.37 4.89
CA ALA A 63 -4.94 35.73 4.40
C ALA A 63 -4.39 36.62 5.53
N CYS A 64 -5.04 36.62 6.70
CA CYS A 64 -4.58 37.38 7.86
C CYS A 64 -3.17 36.92 8.30
N ARG A 65 -2.96 35.61 8.47
CA ARG A 65 -1.66 35.06 8.90
C ARG A 65 -0.56 35.42 7.90
N SER A 66 -0.80 35.24 6.60
CA SER A 66 0.19 35.55 5.56
C SER A 66 0.51 37.04 5.47
N GLY A 67 -0.50 37.91 5.60
CA GLY A 67 -0.32 39.36 5.63
C GLY A 67 0.51 39.84 6.82
N ILE A 68 0.17 39.39 8.04
CA ILE A 68 0.93 39.72 9.26
C ILE A 68 2.36 39.22 9.15
N ARG A 69 2.55 37.95 8.75
CA ARG A 69 3.89 37.36 8.56
C ARG A 69 4.72 38.15 7.56
N ARG A 70 4.14 38.51 6.40
CA ARG A 70 4.83 39.32 5.38
C ARG A 70 5.28 40.65 5.96
N SER A 71 4.40 41.34 6.70
CA SER A 71 4.74 42.61 7.35
C SER A 71 5.91 42.47 8.34
N LEU A 72 5.93 41.42 9.17
CA LEU A 72 7.02 41.17 10.12
C LEU A 72 8.35 40.85 9.42
N ILE A 73 8.32 40.04 8.35
CA ILE A 73 9.53 39.73 7.57
C ILE A 73 10.12 41.01 6.97
N MET A 74 9.29 41.91 6.46
CA MET A 74 9.75 43.21 5.94
C MET A 74 10.38 44.09 7.03
N GLN A 75 10.02 43.88 8.30
CA GLN A 75 10.64 44.52 9.47
C GLN A 75 11.92 43.79 9.95
N GLY A 76 12.43 42.82 9.18
CA GLY A 76 13.66 42.09 9.48
C GLY A 76 13.48 40.89 10.42
N TRP A 77 12.27 40.39 10.61
CA TRP A 77 12.05 39.16 11.37
C TRP A 77 12.50 37.93 10.58
N LYS A 78 13.06 36.94 11.28
CA LYS A 78 13.29 35.62 10.68
C LYS A 78 11.95 34.99 10.33
N TRP A 79 11.91 34.26 9.24
CA TRP A 79 10.67 33.65 8.73
C TRP A 79 9.94 32.83 9.80
N THR A 80 10.65 32.00 10.57
CA THR A 80 10.06 31.15 11.63
C THR A 80 9.48 31.98 12.78
N ASP A 81 10.19 33.01 13.23
CA ASP A 81 9.70 33.89 14.30
C ASP A 81 8.46 34.68 13.84
N ALA A 82 8.48 35.18 12.61
CA ALA A 82 7.36 35.91 12.01
C ALA A 82 6.12 35.03 11.81
N ASP A 83 6.29 33.77 11.38
CA ASP A 83 5.19 32.84 11.18
C ASP A 83 4.54 32.43 12.51
N ASN A 84 5.34 32.16 13.54
CA ASN A 84 4.84 31.87 14.89
C ASN A 84 4.09 33.07 15.47
N ALA A 85 4.67 34.27 15.43
CA ALA A 85 4.03 35.48 15.92
C ALA A 85 2.72 35.79 15.16
N ALA A 86 2.67 35.57 13.85
CA ALA A 86 1.45 35.72 13.06
C ALA A 86 0.38 34.68 13.45
N ALA A 87 0.79 33.43 13.70
CA ALA A 87 -0.11 32.38 14.17
C ALA A 87 -0.71 32.72 15.54
N ASP A 88 0.11 33.22 16.48
CA ASP A 88 -0.33 33.63 17.82
C ASP A 88 -1.35 34.79 17.75
N VAL A 89 -1.10 35.79 16.91
CA VAL A 89 -2.02 36.91 16.69
C VAL A 89 -3.37 36.42 16.14
N VAL A 90 -3.35 35.59 15.09
CA VAL A 90 -4.60 35.09 14.48
C VAL A 90 -5.36 34.17 15.44
N SER A 91 -4.65 33.33 16.20
CA SER A 91 -5.24 32.47 17.23
C SER A 91 -5.92 33.29 18.33
N ALA A 92 -5.25 34.34 18.81
CA ALA A 92 -5.82 35.27 19.79
C ALA A 92 -7.05 36.03 19.24
N ALA A 93 -7.01 36.45 17.97
CA ALA A 93 -8.13 37.11 17.32
C ALA A 93 -9.35 36.18 17.17
N LEU A 94 -9.15 34.92 16.74
CA LEU A 94 -10.20 33.90 16.66
C LEU A 94 -10.82 33.62 18.03
N LYS A 95 -9.99 33.53 19.08
CA LYS A 95 -10.46 33.38 20.46
C LYS A 95 -11.29 34.60 20.91
N GLN A 96 -10.87 35.81 20.57
CA GLN A 96 -11.57 37.05 20.91
C GLN A 96 -12.97 37.13 20.29
N ILE A 97 -13.16 36.59 19.08
CA ILE A 97 -14.48 36.57 18.41
C ILE A 97 -15.33 35.34 18.76
N GLY A 98 -14.85 34.47 19.65
CA GLY A 98 -15.58 33.26 20.07
C GLY A 98 -15.60 32.14 19.02
N ALA A 99 -14.68 32.16 18.05
CA ALA A 99 -14.59 31.08 17.06
C ALA A 99 -14.04 29.80 17.70
N VAL A 100 -14.77 28.69 17.56
CA VAL A 100 -14.35 27.36 18.01
C VAL A 100 -13.79 26.59 16.82
N ARG A 101 -12.53 26.17 16.90
CA ARG A 101 -11.91 25.37 15.85
C ARG A 101 -12.51 23.97 15.87
N PRO A 102 -12.98 23.41 14.73
CA PRO A 102 -13.44 22.04 14.69
C PRO A 102 -12.31 21.10 15.13
N THR A 103 -12.69 20.02 15.79
CA THR A 103 -11.75 18.94 16.11
C THR A 103 -11.16 18.34 14.82
N TRP A 104 -9.99 17.71 14.91
CA TRP A 104 -9.35 17.08 13.75
C TRP A 104 -10.31 16.13 13.01
N ASP A 105 -11.07 15.34 13.77
CA ASP A 105 -12.05 14.40 13.24
C ASP A 105 -13.16 15.14 12.49
N GLN A 106 -13.71 16.22 13.06
CA GLN A 106 -14.72 17.07 12.41
C GLN A 106 -14.18 17.79 11.16
N GLY A 107 -12.87 18.04 11.09
CA GLY A 107 -12.20 18.64 9.93
C GLY A 107 -11.89 17.64 8.81
N GLN A 108 -12.13 16.34 9.00
CA GLN A 108 -11.87 15.36 7.95
C GLN A 108 -12.88 15.48 6.81
N PRO A 109 -12.44 15.21 5.55
CA PRO A 109 -13.35 15.11 4.42
C PRO A 109 -14.49 14.12 4.67
N GLU A 110 -14.26 13.09 5.49
CA GLU A 110 -15.25 12.06 5.85
C GLU A 110 -16.38 12.61 6.73
N CYS A 111 -16.06 13.51 7.67
CA CYS A 111 -17.08 14.21 8.48
C CYS A 111 -17.86 15.22 7.65
N ALA A 112 -17.23 15.83 6.63
CA ALA A 112 -17.93 16.63 5.64
C ALA A 112 -18.72 15.76 4.62
N ALA A 113 -18.26 14.54 4.32
CA ALA A 113 -18.83 13.65 3.31
C ALA A 113 -20.09 12.91 3.78
N ASN A 114 -20.35 12.86 5.09
CA ASN A 114 -21.65 12.42 5.61
C ASN A 114 -22.77 13.44 5.37
N PHE A 115 -22.42 14.68 5.05
CA PHE A 115 -23.34 15.56 4.34
C PHE A 115 -23.17 15.23 2.86
N SER A 116 -24.13 14.52 2.28
CA SER A 116 -24.31 14.56 0.84
C SER A 116 -24.56 16.02 0.49
N VAL A 117 -23.50 16.76 0.12
CA VAL A 117 -23.65 18.11 -0.38
C VAL A 117 -24.42 17.97 -1.68
N GLU A 118 -25.73 18.18 -1.59
CA GLU A 118 -26.61 18.08 -2.74
C GLU A 118 -26.19 19.15 -3.74
N HIS A 119 -25.58 18.71 -4.82
CA HIS A 119 -25.24 19.59 -5.92
C HIS A 119 -26.49 19.80 -6.78
N TYR A 120 -27.17 20.93 -6.58
CA TYR A 120 -28.29 21.31 -7.45
C TYR A 120 -27.82 21.76 -8.84
N TYR A 121 -26.61 22.31 -8.92
CA TYR A 121 -26.02 22.87 -10.14
C TYR A 121 -24.67 22.23 -10.46
N CYS A 122 -24.42 22.04 -11.76
CA CYS A 122 -23.17 21.49 -12.28
C CYS A 122 -21.99 22.40 -11.91
N SER A 123 -20.99 21.86 -11.23
CA SER A 123 -19.81 22.64 -10.80
C SER A 123 -18.96 23.20 -11.94
N ARG A 124 -19.26 22.86 -13.20
CA ARG A 124 -18.55 23.36 -14.37
C ARG A 124 -19.33 24.39 -15.18
N CYS A 125 -20.55 24.05 -15.58
CA CYS A 125 -21.36 24.93 -16.46
C CYS A 125 -22.48 25.67 -15.72
N GLY A 126 -22.73 25.38 -14.45
CA GLY A 126 -23.83 25.97 -13.67
C GLY A 126 -25.23 25.45 -14.03
N ALA A 127 -25.39 24.60 -15.06
CA ALA A 127 -26.69 24.01 -15.40
C ALA A 127 -27.21 23.10 -14.28
N SER A 128 -28.53 23.02 -14.12
CA SER A 128 -29.17 22.11 -13.15
C SER A 128 -28.77 20.66 -13.41
N ILE A 129 -28.46 19.91 -12.35
CA ILE A 129 -28.14 18.49 -12.48
C ILE A 129 -29.45 17.70 -12.68
N PRO A 130 -29.55 16.81 -13.69
CA PRO A 130 -30.73 15.97 -13.89
C PRO A 130 -30.98 15.05 -12.69
N ASP A 131 -32.25 14.83 -12.33
CA ASP A 131 -32.62 14.05 -11.14
C ASP A 131 -32.16 12.59 -11.22
N GLU A 132 -32.13 12.00 -12.42
CA GLU A 132 -31.55 10.67 -12.67
C GLU A 132 -30.10 10.56 -12.18
N ARG A 133 -29.30 11.63 -12.36
CA ARG A 133 -27.92 11.68 -11.88
C ARG A 133 -27.85 11.98 -10.39
N LYS A 134 -28.77 12.80 -9.85
CA LYS A 134 -28.85 13.06 -8.40
C LYS A 134 -29.14 11.78 -7.63
N ALA A 135 -29.96 10.87 -8.16
CA ALA A 135 -30.29 9.59 -7.53
C ALA A 135 -29.07 8.70 -7.26
N SER A 136 -27.96 8.88 -8.00
CA SER A 136 -26.68 8.20 -7.73
C SER A 136 -25.94 8.73 -6.49
N GLY A 137 -26.42 9.81 -5.87
CA GLY A 137 -25.92 10.38 -4.62
C GLY A 137 -24.58 11.12 -4.72
N ARG A 138 -23.96 11.21 -5.91
CA ARG A 138 -22.59 11.74 -6.09
C ARG A 138 -22.38 12.58 -7.35
N ALA A 139 -23.43 12.94 -8.07
CA ALA A 139 -23.29 13.67 -9.31
C ALA A 139 -22.90 15.14 -9.07
N LYS A 140 -21.64 15.48 -9.35
CA LYS A 140 -21.13 16.86 -9.34
C LYS A 140 -21.38 17.62 -10.65
N PHE A 141 -21.68 16.89 -11.73
CA PHE A 141 -21.78 17.42 -13.08
C PHE A 141 -23.09 16.97 -13.75
N CYS A 142 -23.66 17.83 -14.58
CA CYS A 142 -24.92 17.55 -15.29
C CYS A 142 -24.79 16.45 -16.37
N SER A 143 -23.59 16.20 -16.89
CA SER A 143 -23.34 15.22 -17.96
C SER A 143 -21.91 14.67 -17.94
N ASP A 144 -21.65 13.54 -18.61
CA ASP A 144 -20.30 12.97 -18.73
C ASP A 144 -19.35 13.86 -19.52
N LEU A 145 -19.86 14.68 -20.44
CA LEU A 145 -19.08 15.71 -21.12
C LEU A 145 -18.58 16.78 -20.13
N CYS A 146 -19.43 17.19 -19.18
CA CYS A 146 -19.05 18.12 -18.13
C CYS A 146 -18.00 17.51 -17.20
N THR A 147 -18.20 16.25 -16.76
CA THR A 147 -17.22 15.49 -15.97
C THR A 147 -15.87 15.39 -16.69
N THR A 148 -15.89 14.93 -17.95
CA THR A 148 -14.68 14.70 -18.74
C THR A 148 -13.88 15.97 -18.88
N ALA A 149 -14.50 17.06 -19.34
CA ALA A 149 -13.72 18.27 -19.55
C ALA A 149 -13.47 19.10 -18.27
N ALA A 150 -14.18 18.86 -17.15
CA ALA A 150 -13.72 19.31 -15.84
C ALA A 150 -12.42 18.60 -15.42
N SER A 151 -12.34 17.28 -15.61
CA SER A 151 -11.13 16.50 -15.40
C SER A 151 -9.99 16.96 -16.31
N LEU A 152 -10.27 17.27 -17.59
CA LEU A 152 -9.26 17.82 -18.50
C LEU A 152 -8.76 19.21 -18.06
N THR A 153 -9.65 20.10 -17.60
CA THR A 153 -9.25 21.41 -17.08
C THR A 153 -8.41 21.26 -15.82
N LYS A 154 -8.79 20.38 -14.89
CA LYS A 154 -7.99 20.08 -13.70
C LYS A 154 -6.61 19.54 -14.08
N ALA A 155 -6.52 18.63 -15.04
CA ALA A 155 -5.26 18.09 -15.52
C ALA A 155 -4.38 19.15 -16.22
N ARG A 156 -4.97 20.15 -16.87
CA ARG A 156 -4.23 21.31 -17.43
C ARG A 156 -3.70 22.22 -16.32
N LEU A 157 -4.53 22.59 -15.35
CA LEU A 157 -4.17 23.53 -14.28
C LEU A 157 -3.15 22.95 -13.28
N SER A 158 -3.27 21.67 -12.97
CA SER A 158 -2.33 20.97 -12.07
C SER A 158 -0.96 20.72 -12.70
N GLY A 159 -0.79 20.98 -14.00
CA GLY A 159 0.39 20.54 -14.75
C GLY A 159 0.51 19.01 -14.87
N GLU A 160 -0.53 18.27 -14.47
CA GLU A 160 -0.55 16.80 -14.47
C GLU A 160 -0.69 16.23 -15.89
N ARG A 161 -1.09 17.06 -16.87
CA ARG A 161 -0.91 16.73 -18.29
C ARG A 161 0.58 16.64 -18.63
N ARG A 162 1.11 15.43 -18.50
CA ARG A 162 2.31 15.00 -19.22
C ARG A 162 2.09 15.27 -20.70
N SER A 163 3.02 15.96 -21.34
CA SER A 163 2.98 16.06 -22.79
C SER A 163 3.07 14.65 -23.39
N LEU A 164 2.58 14.45 -24.62
CA LEU A 164 2.77 13.17 -25.31
C LEU A 164 4.26 12.78 -25.33
N ALA A 165 5.15 13.77 -25.49
CA ALA A 165 6.59 13.59 -25.42
C ALA A 165 7.04 13.07 -24.04
N ASP A 166 6.54 13.64 -22.94
CA ASP A 166 6.86 13.18 -21.58
C ASP A 166 6.37 11.75 -21.31
N TYR A 167 5.17 11.42 -21.82
CA TYR A 167 4.61 10.08 -21.72
C TYR A 167 5.48 9.06 -22.46
N LEU A 168 5.86 9.36 -23.72
CA LEU A 168 6.75 8.50 -24.50
C LEU A 168 8.15 8.41 -23.87
N ALA A 169 8.68 9.51 -23.33
CA ALA A 169 9.96 9.52 -22.62
C ALA A 169 9.90 8.66 -21.34
N GLN A 170 8.76 8.64 -20.65
CA GLN A 170 8.55 7.76 -19.50
C GLN A 170 8.51 6.29 -19.91
N ILE A 171 7.75 5.92 -20.95
CA ILE A 171 7.71 4.55 -21.49
C ILE A 171 9.11 4.08 -21.90
N SER A 172 9.86 4.96 -22.57
CA SER A 172 11.23 4.67 -22.97
C SER A 172 12.14 4.40 -21.76
N ARG A 173 12.01 5.21 -20.70
CA ARG A 173 12.75 5.00 -19.44
C ARG A 173 12.39 3.68 -18.76
N THR A 174 11.10 3.37 -18.61
CA THR A 174 10.66 2.13 -17.98
C THR A 174 11.07 0.91 -18.80
N SER A 175 10.96 0.97 -20.12
CA SER A 175 11.42 -0.09 -21.03
C SER A 175 12.94 -0.30 -20.92
N ALA A 176 13.73 0.77 -20.94
CA ALA A 176 15.17 0.69 -20.77
C ALA A 176 15.57 0.12 -19.40
N GLU A 177 14.83 0.47 -18.34
CA GLU A 177 15.04 -0.08 -17.00
C GLU A 177 14.68 -1.57 -16.93
N GLU A 178 13.56 -1.99 -17.52
CA GLU A 178 13.20 -3.41 -17.63
C GLU A 178 14.27 -4.22 -18.39
N VAL A 179 14.80 -3.68 -19.49
CA VAL A 179 15.90 -4.30 -20.24
C VAL A 179 17.13 -4.42 -19.34
N ARG A 180 17.50 -3.38 -18.59
CA ARG A 180 18.64 -3.43 -17.65
C ARG A 180 18.41 -4.48 -16.56
N GLN A 181 17.24 -4.51 -15.94
CA GLN A 181 16.90 -5.47 -14.89
C GLN A 181 16.91 -6.92 -15.39
N ARG A 182 16.49 -7.13 -16.65
CA ARG A 182 16.51 -8.45 -17.29
C ARG A 182 17.85 -8.80 -17.91
N THR A 183 18.79 -7.87 -18.02
CA THR A 183 20.10 -8.16 -18.61
C THR A 183 20.91 -8.98 -17.63
N GLY A 184 21.03 -10.28 -17.93
CA GLY A 184 21.90 -11.21 -17.23
C GLY A 184 23.18 -11.46 -18.00
N THR A 185 24.19 -12.01 -17.34
CA THR A 185 25.41 -12.52 -17.98
C THR A 185 25.29 -14.03 -18.18
N CYS A 186 25.56 -14.52 -19.40
CA CYS A 186 25.53 -15.95 -19.68
C CYS A 186 26.63 -16.68 -18.89
N GLU A 187 26.27 -17.67 -18.05
CA GLU A 187 27.25 -18.41 -17.23
C GLU A 187 28.31 -19.17 -18.04
N GLN A 188 28.03 -19.50 -19.31
CA GLN A 188 28.94 -20.26 -20.15
C GLN A 188 29.92 -19.38 -20.95
N CYS A 189 29.50 -18.19 -21.38
CA CYS A 189 30.29 -17.35 -22.30
C CYS A 189 30.45 -15.90 -21.86
N ASN A 190 29.91 -15.54 -20.69
CA ASN A 190 29.95 -14.22 -20.06
C ASN A 190 29.39 -13.05 -20.90
N ARG A 191 28.68 -13.33 -22.00
CA ARG A 191 28.02 -12.28 -22.80
C ARG A 191 26.74 -11.80 -22.12
N PRO A 192 26.46 -10.49 -22.11
CA PRO A 192 25.18 -9.97 -21.62
C PRO A 192 24.06 -10.40 -22.58
N PHE A 193 22.91 -10.77 -22.02
CA PHE A 193 21.70 -11.09 -22.78
C PHE A 193 20.45 -10.76 -21.95
N ILE A 194 19.33 -10.50 -22.63
CA ILE A 194 18.04 -10.27 -21.96
C ILE A 194 17.50 -11.63 -21.51
N ALA A 195 17.59 -11.91 -20.22
CA ALA A 195 17.14 -13.14 -19.61
C ALA A 195 15.64 -13.07 -19.28
N HIS A 196 14.91 -14.12 -19.63
CA HIS A 196 13.60 -14.38 -19.02
C HIS A 196 13.78 -14.95 -17.61
N SER A 197 12.72 -14.92 -16.80
CA SER A 197 12.74 -15.44 -15.42
C SER A 197 13.34 -16.85 -15.36
N GLY A 198 14.50 -16.99 -14.71
CA GLY A 198 15.22 -18.26 -14.52
C GLY A 198 16.14 -18.70 -15.68
N GLN A 199 16.33 -17.88 -16.72
CA GLN A 199 17.23 -18.21 -17.83
C GLN A 199 18.68 -17.85 -17.50
N LEU A 200 19.57 -18.86 -17.52
CA LEU A 200 21.01 -18.69 -17.20
C LEU A 200 21.92 -18.56 -18.43
N PHE A 201 21.44 -18.96 -19.60
CA PHE A 201 22.24 -19.04 -20.83
C PHE A 201 21.62 -18.24 -21.97
N CYS A 202 22.47 -17.53 -22.72
CA CYS A 202 22.05 -16.72 -23.85
C CYS A 202 21.55 -17.53 -25.05
N SER A 203 21.86 -18.83 -25.12
CA SER A 203 21.48 -19.70 -26.24
C SER A 203 21.41 -21.18 -25.81
N VAL A 204 20.69 -21.98 -26.59
CA VAL A 204 20.62 -23.45 -26.43
C VAL A 204 22.02 -24.08 -26.53
N ARG A 205 22.89 -23.55 -27.39
CA ARG A 205 24.28 -24.00 -27.53
C ARG A 205 25.08 -23.78 -26.23
N CYS A 206 24.99 -22.60 -25.62
CA CYS A 206 25.66 -22.32 -24.34
C CYS A 206 25.16 -23.21 -23.22
N ARG A 207 23.84 -23.45 -23.16
CA ARG A 207 23.25 -24.42 -22.22
C ARG A 207 23.81 -25.82 -22.41
N GLY A 208 23.90 -26.30 -23.66
CA GLY A 208 24.46 -27.62 -23.97
C GLY A 208 25.94 -27.76 -23.59
N LEU A 209 26.74 -26.71 -23.77
CA LEU A 209 28.14 -26.69 -23.34
C LEU A 209 28.26 -26.71 -21.81
N ALA A 210 27.45 -25.92 -21.10
CA ALA A 210 27.41 -25.91 -19.64
C ALA A 210 26.90 -27.23 -19.06
N GLU A 211 25.97 -27.92 -19.73
CA GLU A 211 25.55 -29.27 -19.33
C GLU A 211 26.67 -30.31 -19.54
N ARG A 212 27.55 -30.12 -20.53
CA ARG A 212 28.68 -31.01 -20.79
C ARG A 212 29.86 -30.80 -19.84
N SER A 213 30.04 -29.60 -19.29
CA SER A 213 31.13 -29.27 -18.34
C SER A 213 30.82 -29.65 -16.90
N LYS A 214 29.62 -30.15 -16.59
CA LYS A 214 29.27 -30.60 -15.24
C LYS A 214 30.13 -31.78 -14.81
N PRO A 215 30.57 -31.85 -13.54
CA PRO A 215 31.35 -32.96 -13.05
C PRO A 215 30.57 -34.26 -13.15
N GLU A 216 31.28 -35.31 -13.54
CA GLU A 216 30.78 -36.67 -13.53
C GLU A 216 30.76 -37.20 -12.10
N VAL A 217 29.68 -37.87 -11.71
CA VAL A 217 29.43 -38.38 -10.37
C VAL A 217 29.08 -39.86 -10.49
N ASN A 218 29.58 -40.68 -9.57
CA ASN A 218 29.26 -42.10 -9.54
C ASN A 218 27.89 -42.32 -8.89
N CYS A 219 27.07 -43.19 -9.47
CA CYS A 219 25.79 -43.59 -8.89
C CYS A 219 26.01 -44.32 -7.57
N GLU A 220 25.41 -43.83 -6.48
CA GLU A 220 25.52 -44.47 -5.15
C GLU A 220 24.95 -45.91 -5.13
N GLN A 221 24.09 -46.28 -6.07
CA GLN A 221 23.45 -47.61 -6.12
C GLN A 221 24.17 -48.61 -7.02
N CYS A 222 24.61 -48.21 -8.22
CA CYS A 222 25.17 -49.12 -9.22
C CYS A 222 26.60 -48.77 -9.66
N GLY A 223 27.20 -47.71 -9.12
CA GLY A 223 28.56 -47.28 -9.43
C GLY A 223 28.75 -46.61 -10.80
N THR A 224 27.78 -46.69 -11.71
CA THR A 224 27.89 -46.07 -13.05
C THR A 224 28.17 -44.57 -12.98
N VAL A 225 29.14 -44.11 -13.75
CA VAL A 225 29.51 -42.69 -13.88
C VAL A 225 28.43 -41.98 -14.71
N PHE A 226 27.85 -40.90 -14.18
CA PHE A 226 26.84 -40.11 -14.90
C PHE A 226 26.94 -38.62 -14.59
N ARG A 227 26.32 -37.78 -15.42
CA ARG A 227 26.29 -36.31 -15.22
C ARG A 227 25.09 -35.92 -14.38
N SER A 228 25.34 -35.50 -13.14
CA SER A 228 24.27 -35.14 -12.21
C SER A 228 23.54 -33.86 -12.64
N ARG A 229 22.20 -33.88 -12.55
CA ARG A 229 21.36 -32.67 -12.67
C ARG A 229 21.10 -32.12 -11.27
N LEU A 230 21.02 -30.79 -11.15
CA LEU A 230 20.53 -30.15 -9.92
C LEU A 230 19.01 -30.25 -9.92
N ASN A 231 18.45 -30.91 -8.90
CA ASN A 231 17.01 -30.95 -8.66
C ASN A 231 16.72 -30.21 -7.35
N HIS A 232 15.99 -29.09 -7.41
CA HIS A 232 15.73 -28.21 -6.27
C HIS A 232 16.99 -27.83 -5.45
N GLY A 233 18.11 -27.59 -6.13
CA GLY A 233 19.39 -27.24 -5.49
C GLY A 233 20.20 -28.41 -4.93
N GLN A 234 19.68 -29.64 -4.99
CA GLN A 234 20.41 -30.85 -4.58
C GLN A 234 21.02 -31.58 -5.78
N ARG A 235 22.23 -32.12 -5.62
CA ARG A 235 22.88 -32.94 -6.64
C ARG A 235 22.19 -34.30 -6.72
N GLN A 236 21.84 -34.73 -7.94
CA GLN A 236 21.30 -36.07 -8.18
C GLN A 236 22.32 -37.15 -7.80
N LYS A 237 21.92 -38.10 -6.95
CA LYS A 237 22.76 -39.19 -6.42
C LYS A 237 22.76 -40.47 -7.25
N TYR A 238 21.72 -40.67 -8.05
CA TYR A 238 21.47 -41.91 -8.79
C TYR A 238 21.35 -41.63 -10.29
N CYS A 239 21.93 -42.51 -11.11
CA CYS A 239 21.95 -42.33 -12.57
C CYS A 239 20.57 -42.42 -13.22
N SER A 240 19.63 -43.14 -12.59
CA SER A 240 18.31 -43.42 -13.15
C SER A 240 17.24 -43.54 -12.06
N LYS A 241 15.97 -43.42 -12.44
CA LYS A 241 14.83 -43.62 -11.53
C LYS A 241 14.82 -45.01 -10.87
N PRO A 242 15.07 -46.12 -11.60
CA PRO A 242 15.21 -47.44 -10.97
C PRO A 242 16.29 -47.51 -9.88
N CYS A 243 17.46 -46.88 -10.08
CA CYS A 243 18.50 -46.84 -9.05
C CYS A 243 18.08 -46.02 -7.83
N SER A 244 17.38 -44.90 -8.05
CA SER A 244 16.81 -44.10 -6.96
C SER A 244 15.74 -44.86 -6.18
N ASP A 245 14.86 -45.58 -6.87
CA ASP A 245 13.81 -46.39 -6.26
C ASP A 245 14.42 -47.57 -5.49
N ALA A 246 15.43 -48.25 -6.06
CA ALA A 246 16.16 -49.34 -5.42
C ALA A 246 16.86 -48.89 -4.12
N ALA A 247 17.54 -47.74 -4.14
CA ALA A 247 18.14 -47.15 -2.95
C ALA A 247 17.08 -46.75 -1.90
N ALA A 248 15.92 -46.23 -2.33
CA ALA A 248 14.82 -45.91 -1.43
C ALA A 248 14.16 -47.16 -0.82
N THR A 249 14.10 -48.27 -1.55
CA THR A 249 13.57 -49.56 -1.05
C THR A 249 14.53 -50.31 -0.13
N GLY A 250 15.85 -50.10 -0.28
CA GLY A 250 16.87 -50.68 0.61
C GLY A 250 16.83 -50.11 2.03
N VAL A 251 16.21 -48.94 2.23
CA VAL A 251 15.87 -48.44 3.56
C VAL A 251 14.58 -49.15 3.99
N GLU A 252 14.68 -50.00 5.00
CA GLU A 252 13.64 -50.84 5.62
C GLU A 252 12.39 -50.06 6.14
N ARG A 253 12.25 -48.78 5.79
CA ARG A 253 11.17 -47.85 6.15
C ARG A 253 9.79 -48.18 5.55
N TRP A 254 9.67 -49.15 4.65
CA TRP A 254 8.45 -49.39 3.85
C TRP A 254 7.61 -50.62 4.23
N ARG A 255 7.82 -51.22 5.41
CA ARG A 255 6.93 -52.28 5.92
C ARG A 255 5.92 -51.84 6.98
N LYS A 256 5.69 -50.53 7.18
CA LYS A 256 4.50 -50.11 7.94
C LYS A 256 3.28 -50.21 7.01
N PRO A 257 2.29 -51.07 7.31
CA PRO A 257 1.07 -51.17 6.51
C PRO A 257 0.45 -49.78 6.37
N ARG A 258 0.09 -49.40 5.15
CA ARG A 258 -0.50 -48.08 4.90
C ARG A 258 -1.83 -48.01 5.65
N PRO A 259 -2.10 -46.93 6.41
CA PRO A 259 -3.39 -46.78 7.07
C PRO A 259 -4.49 -46.80 6.01
N GLN A 260 -5.48 -47.66 6.24
CA GLN A 260 -6.69 -47.74 5.45
C GLN A 260 -7.69 -46.71 5.99
N VAL A 261 -8.29 -45.93 5.10
CA VAL A 261 -9.26 -44.89 5.44
C VAL A 261 -10.51 -45.10 4.59
N THR A 262 -11.68 -44.93 5.20
CA THR A 262 -12.97 -45.01 4.51
C THR A 262 -13.29 -43.67 3.84
N CYS A 263 -13.65 -43.69 2.57
CA CYS A 263 -14.03 -42.48 1.83
C CYS A 263 -15.38 -41.93 2.31
N GLU A 264 -15.45 -40.68 2.74
CA GLU A 264 -16.69 -40.05 3.19
C GLU A 264 -17.71 -39.80 2.05
N GLY A 265 -17.26 -39.80 0.80
CA GLY A 265 -18.12 -39.55 -0.36
C GLY A 265 -18.79 -40.80 -0.93
N CYS A 266 -18.12 -41.96 -0.87
CA CYS A 266 -18.63 -43.20 -1.48
C CYS A 266 -18.53 -44.45 -0.58
N GLY A 267 -17.96 -44.34 0.62
CA GLY A 267 -17.81 -45.46 1.56
C GLY A 267 -16.68 -46.45 1.25
N SER A 268 -15.98 -46.34 0.11
CA SER A 268 -14.91 -47.28 -0.23
C SER A 268 -13.69 -47.11 0.69
N VAL A 269 -13.12 -48.21 1.18
CA VAL A 269 -11.84 -48.22 1.90
C VAL A 269 -10.68 -48.06 0.92
N PHE A 270 -9.79 -47.11 1.16
CA PHE A 270 -8.62 -46.85 0.32
C PHE A 270 -7.35 -46.62 1.13
N SER A 271 -6.18 -46.85 0.53
CA SER A 271 -4.88 -46.67 1.20
C SER A 271 -4.28 -45.28 0.92
N LEU A 272 -3.83 -44.59 1.97
CA LEU A 272 -3.15 -43.31 1.82
C LEU A 272 -1.71 -43.51 1.32
N LYS A 273 -1.34 -42.82 0.22
CA LYS A 273 0.04 -42.82 -0.30
C LYS A 273 1.01 -42.08 0.61
N VAL A 274 0.53 -41.09 1.38
CA VAL A 274 1.33 -40.23 2.26
C VAL A 274 0.55 -40.03 3.57
N VAL A 275 1.16 -40.37 4.70
CA VAL A 275 0.51 -40.31 6.04
C VAL A 275 0.36 -38.86 6.55
N SER A 276 1.18 -37.93 6.08
CA SER A 276 1.23 -36.56 6.61
C SER A 276 0.03 -35.67 6.27
N ARG A 277 -0.86 -36.08 5.37
CA ARG A 277 -2.07 -35.32 5.02
C ARG A 277 -3.27 -36.27 4.97
N PRO A 278 -4.15 -36.27 5.99
CA PRO A 278 -5.34 -37.12 5.97
C PRO A 278 -6.24 -36.69 4.81
N ARG A 279 -6.38 -37.57 3.80
CA ARG A 279 -7.39 -37.38 2.75
C ARG A 279 -8.66 -38.09 3.18
N ARG A 280 -9.78 -37.37 3.15
CA ARG A 280 -11.11 -37.88 3.50
C ARG A 280 -11.81 -38.58 2.33
N PHE A 281 -11.26 -38.44 1.11
CA PHE A 281 -11.86 -38.90 -0.13
C PHE A 281 -10.89 -39.74 -0.95
N CYS A 282 -11.38 -40.81 -1.58
CA CYS A 282 -10.59 -41.70 -2.43
C CYS A 282 -10.17 -41.05 -3.77
N SER A 283 -10.92 -40.05 -4.25
CA SER A 283 -10.66 -39.34 -5.51
C SER A 283 -11.13 -37.87 -5.45
N GLN A 284 -10.62 -37.05 -6.38
CA GLN A 284 -11.07 -35.65 -6.53
C GLN A 284 -12.57 -35.58 -6.84
N SER A 285 -13.10 -36.56 -7.58
CA SER A 285 -14.52 -36.67 -7.91
C SER A 285 -15.40 -36.85 -6.66
N CYS A 286 -14.97 -37.68 -5.70
CA CYS A 286 -15.70 -37.84 -4.43
C CYS A 286 -15.66 -36.57 -3.58
N ALA A 287 -14.51 -35.86 -3.55
CA ALA A 287 -14.39 -34.59 -2.86
C ALA A 287 -15.34 -33.52 -3.45
N ASN A 288 -15.36 -33.39 -4.77
CA ASN A 288 -16.24 -32.43 -5.45
C ASN A 288 -17.73 -32.78 -5.25
N ARG A 289 -18.09 -34.06 -5.29
CA ARG A 289 -19.47 -34.51 -5.08
C ARG A 289 -19.97 -34.14 -3.68
N LYS A 290 -19.15 -34.35 -2.65
CA LYS A 290 -19.48 -34.00 -1.26
C LYS A 290 -19.58 -32.48 -1.05
N ASN A 291 -18.61 -31.72 -1.57
CA ASN A 291 -18.63 -30.26 -1.50
C ASN A 291 -19.87 -29.66 -2.20
N ASN A 292 -20.28 -30.23 -3.34
CA ASN A 292 -21.49 -29.80 -4.04
C ASN A 292 -22.75 -30.15 -3.26
N SER A 293 -22.83 -31.33 -2.64
CA SER A 293 -23.97 -31.69 -1.79
C SER A 293 -24.08 -30.78 -0.57
N ASP A 294 -22.95 -30.41 0.03
CA ASP A 294 -22.92 -29.55 1.22
C ASP A 294 -23.29 -28.10 0.85
N ARG A 295 -22.82 -27.59 -0.30
CA ARG A 295 -23.25 -26.29 -0.84
C ARG A 295 -24.73 -26.26 -1.23
N ALA A 296 -25.27 -27.33 -1.80
CA ALA A 296 -26.70 -27.43 -2.12
C ALA A 296 -27.59 -27.48 -0.87
N ARG A 297 -27.03 -27.92 0.27
CA ARG A 297 -27.72 -27.97 1.56
C ARG A 297 -27.72 -26.63 2.29
N MET A 298 -26.79 -25.71 1.98
CA MET A 298 -26.93 -24.28 2.31
C MET A 298 -28.06 -23.69 1.44
N ARG A 299 -29.31 -24.05 1.77
CA ARG A 299 -30.43 -23.19 1.43
C ARG A 299 -30.28 -21.93 2.27
N CYS A 300 -30.44 -20.78 1.64
CA CYS A 300 -30.70 -19.54 2.35
C CYS A 300 -31.83 -19.85 3.33
N GLU A 301 -31.55 -19.80 4.63
CA GLU A 301 -32.63 -19.63 5.59
C GLU A 301 -33.41 -18.42 5.08
N PRO A 302 -34.75 -18.52 4.96
CA PRO A 302 -35.55 -17.36 4.63
C PRO A 302 -35.14 -16.27 5.60
N VAL A 303 -34.78 -15.10 5.07
CA VAL A 303 -34.54 -13.92 5.89
C VAL A 303 -35.78 -13.78 6.75
N THR A 304 -35.66 -14.12 8.05
CA THR A 304 -36.73 -13.88 9.00
C THR A 304 -37.05 -12.41 8.88
N GLU A 305 -38.34 -12.10 8.64
CA GLU A 305 -38.83 -10.74 8.50
C GLU A 305 -38.15 -9.84 9.54
N PRO A 306 -37.68 -8.64 9.15
CA PRO A 306 -37.08 -7.72 10.09
C PRO A 306 -38.08 -7.49 11.22
N GLN A 307 -37.73 -7.99 12.40
CA GLN A 307 -38.48 -7.82 13.63
C GLN A 307 -38.77 -6.33 13.77
N GLU A 308 -40.03 -5.92 13.79
CA GLU A 308 -40.42 -4.52 13.95
C GLU A 308 -39.76 -3.98 15.23
N TRP A 309 -38.80 -3.07 15.07
CA TRP A 309 -38.24 -2.34 16.20
C TRP A 309 -39.30 -1.33 16.63
N ASP A 310 -40.11 -1.71 17.61
CA ASP A 310 -41.05 -0.83 18.29
C ASP A 310 -40.29 0.29 19.01
N PHE A 311 -40.07 1.41 18.30
CA PHE A 311 -39.64 2.67 18.89
C PHE A 311 -40.83 3.33 19.61
N THR A 312 -41.30 2.70 20.70
CA THR A 312 -42.18 3.40 21.63
C THR A 312 -41.37 4.44 22.39
N ALA A 313 -41.58 5.69 22.00
CA ALA A 313 -41.03 6.89 22.59
C ALA A 313 -41.30 6.95 24.11
N LYS A 314 -40.25 6.86 24.92
CA LYS A 314 -40.27 7.39 26.29
C LYS A 314 -39.95 8.89 26.24
N GLY A 315 -40.99 9.68 26.05
CA GLY A 315 -40.99 11.09 26.43
C GLY A 315 -41.02 11.21 27.96
N GLY A 316 -39.89 11.56 28.55
CA GLY A 316 -39.79 12.03 29.94
C GLY A 316 -39.66 13.55 29.95
N ARG A 317 -40.57 14.20 30.67
CA ARG A 317 -40.58 15.64 30.97
C ARG A 317 -39.41 16.04 31.86
#